data_AF-A0A933RLS5-F1
#
_entry.id   AF-A0A933RLS5-F1
#
_cell.length_a   1.000
_cell.length_b   1.000
_cell.length_c   1.000
_cell.angle_alpha   90.00
_cell.angle_beta   90.00
_cell.angle_gamma   90.00
#
_symmetry.space_group_name_H-M   'P 1'
#
loop_
_entity.id
_entity.type
_entity.pdbx_description
1 polymer ?
#
loop_
_entity_poly.entity_id
_entity_poly.type
_entity_poly.pdbx_seq_one_letter_code
_entity_poly.pdbx_strand_id
1 'polypeptide(L)' 'MAEIEVGDVVVARGAGGRFHAVVTGVRLGRLVVERCDGRASGPLAVRDVLTVFKEAGPPGGEPRGARLRPSGQLKLDLE' A
#
# COMPACT_ATOMS: atom_id res chain seq x y z
N MET A 1 0.79 15.28 -10.20
CA MET A 1 1.24 14.47 -9.04
C MET A 1 0.25 14.75 -7.93
N ALA A 2 -0.31 13.71 -7.28
CA ALA A 2 -1.26 13.92 -6.19
C ALA A 2 -0.57 14.68 -5.04
N GLU A 3 -1.33 15.55 -4.36
CA GLU A 3 -0.84 16.21 -3.16
C GLU A 3 -0.54 15.16 -2.08
N ILE A 4 0.62 15.27 -1.42
CA ILE A 4 1.08 14.31 -0.41
C ILE A 4 0.79 14.89 0.96
N GLU A 5 0.04 14.13 1.76
CA GLU A 5 -0.41 14.50 3.08
C GLU A 5 0.09 13.51 4.14
N VAL A 6 0.03 13.92 5.40
CA VAL A 6 0.30 13.01 6.53
C VAL A 6 -0.79 11.95 6.58
N GLY A 7 -0.40 10.69 6.75
CA GLY A 7 -1.28 9.52 6.71
C GLY A 7 -1.27 8.80 5.36
N ASP A 8 -0.84 9.45 4.28
CA ASP A 8 -0.73 8.79 2.98
C ASP A 8 0.29 7.66 3.01
N VAL A 9 -0.01 6.57 2.30
CA VAL A 9 0.94 5.51 2.05
C VAL A 9 1.63 5.78 0.72
N VAL A 10 2.96 5.71 0.68
CA VAL A 10 3.74 5.99 -0.53
C VAL A 10 4.62 4.81 -0.90
N VAL A 11 4.85 4.62 -2.19
CA VAL A 11 6.00 3.86 -2.70
C VAL A 11 7.13 4.85 -2.96
N ALA A 12 8.27 4.65 -2.32
CA ALA A 12 9.43 5.51 -2.48
C ALA A 12 10.66 4.73 -2.93
N ARG A 13 11.63 5.44 -3.51
CA ARG A 13 12.97 4.94 -3.79
C ARG A 13 13.92 5.42 -2.69
N GLY A 14 14.73 4.50 -2.15
CA GLY A 14 15.83 4.84 -1.25
C GLY A 14 17.07 3.99 -1.52
N ALA A 15 18.04 4.06 -0.62
CA ALA A 15 19.35 3.41 -0.77
C ALA A 15 19.25 1.87 -0.95
N GLY A 16 18.27 1.23 -0.31
CA GLY A 16 18.03 -0.21 -0.39
C GLY A 16 17.04 -0.65 -1.48
N GLY A 17 16.67 0.24 -2.41
CA GLY A 17 15.66 -0.03 -3.44
C GLY A 17 14.30 0.62 -3.13
N ARG A 18 13.22 0.00 -3.62
CA ARG A 18 11.85 0.51 -3.44
C ARG A 18 11.24 -0.02 -2.16
N PHE A 19 10.44 0.80 -1.49
CA PHE A 19 9.73 0.40 -0.28
C PHE A 19 8.42 1.16 -0.11
N HIS A 20 7.53 0.59 0.71
CA HIS A 20 6.30 1.22 1.15
C HIS A 20 6.51 1.92 2.49
N ALA A 21 5.94 3.10 2.65
CA ALA A 21 6.02 3.84 3.91
C ALA A 21 4.78 4.71 4.11
N VAL A 22 4.46 5.00 5.36
CA VAL A 22 3.42 5.96 5.75
C VAL A 22 4.08 7.31 5.95
N VAL A 23 3.50 8.37 5.38
CA VAL A 23 3.95 9.74 5.63
C VAL A 23 3.49 10.16 7.02
N THR A 24 4.43 10.48 7.90
CA THR A 24 4.15 10.87 9.29
C THR A 24 4.35 12.36 9.53
N GLY A 25 4.95 13.08 8.59
CA GLY A 25 5.14 14.52 8.70
C GLY A 25 5.95 15.13 7.56
N VAL A 26 6.18 16.44 7.65
CA VAL A 26 7.05 17.19 6.75
C VAL A 26 8.05 18.00 7.57
N ARG A 27 9.34 17.87 7.25
CA ARG A 27 10.42 18.62 7.91
C ARG A 27 11.41 19.15 6.87
N LEU A 28 11.64 20.46 6.87
CA LEU A 28 12.58 21.14 5.95
C LEU A 28 12.32 20.78 4.46
N GLY A 29 11.06 20.75 4.05
CA GLY A 29 10.66 20.41 2.68
C GLY A 29 10.84 18.93 2.30
N ARG A 30 11.07 18.06 3.28
CA ARG A 30 11.19 16.60 3.10
C ARG A 30 10.10 15.87 3.86
N LEU A 31 9.66 14.76 3.29
CA LEU A 31 8.66 13.88 3.90
C LEU A 31 9.34 13.03 4.98
N VAL A 32 8.82 13.08 6.20
CA VAL A 32 9.17 12.13 7.25
C VAL A 32 8.25 10.94 7.09
N VAL A 33 8.83 9.74 7.06
CA VAL A 33 8.06 8.52 6.79
C VAL A 33 8.44 7.39 7.74
N GLU A 34 7.48 6.53 8.03
CA GLU A 34 7.67 5.27 8.72
C GLU A 34 7.52 4.12 7.71
N ARG A 35 8.54 3.28 7.56
CA ARG A 35 8.47 2.18 6.59
C ARG A 35 7.53 1.09 7.08
N CYS A 36 6.71 0.57 6.17
CA CYS A 36 5.79 -0.52 6.48
C CYS A 36 6.50 -1.85 6.80
N ASP A 37 7.80 -1.96 6.50
CA ASP A 37 8.64 -3.11 6.85
C ASP A 37 9.40 -2.96 8.17
N GLY A 38 9.12 -1.90 8.95
CA GLY A 38 9.70 -1.64 10.27
C GLY A 38 11.17 -1.17 10.24
N ARG A 39 11.78 -1.00 9.07
CA ARG A 39 13.15 -0.48 8.98
C ARG A 39 13.16 1.03 9.13
N ALA A 40 14.26 1.56 9.67
CA ALA A 40 14.48 3.00 9.70
C ALA A 40 14.57 3.59 8.28
N SER A 41 14.03 4.79 8.11
CA SER A 41 14.22 5.62 6.91
C SER A 41 14.52 7.05 7.31
N GLY A 42 15.41 7.69 6.56
CA GLY A 42 15.60 9.14 6.65
C GLY A 42 14.49 9.91 5.93
N PRO A 43 14.46 11.24 6.06
CA PRO A 43 13.51 12.09 5.35
C PRO A 43 13.66 12.01 3.82
N LEU A 44 12.54 11.80 3.14
CA LEU A 44 12.44 11.63 1.69
C LEU A 44 12.26 12.95 0.95
N ALA A 45 12.93 13.08 -0.19
CA ALA A 45 12.59 14.15 -1.13
C ALA A 45 11.34 13.75 -1.92
N VAL A 46 10.49 14.73 -2.26
CA VAL A 46 9.25 14.48 -3.01
C VAL A 46 9.52 13.77 -4.35
N ARG A 47 10.64 14.07 -5.01
CA ARG A 47 11.06 13.41 -6.26
C ARG A 47 11.33 11.90 -6.14
N ASP A 48 11.58 11.42 -4.93
CA ASP A 48 11.87 10.00 -4.68
C ASP A 48 10.58 9.19 -4.46
N VAL A 49 9.43 9.86 -4.38
CA VAL A 49 8.10 9.24 -4.31
C VAL A 49 7.66 8.82 -5.71
N LEU A 50 7.39 7.53 -5.87
CA LEU A 50 6.98 6.89 -7.12
C LEU A 50 5.46 6.79 -7.23
N THR A 51 4.77 6.57 -6.11
CA THR A 51 3.32 6.36 -6.06
C THR A 51 2.79 6.81 -4.71
N VAL A 52 1.57 7.37 -4.69
CA VAL A 52 0.86 7.80 -3.49
C VAL A 52 -0.48 7.06 -3.46
N PHE A 53 -0.75 6.37 -2.36
CA PHE A 53 -2.01 5.71 -2.06
C PHE A 53 -2.75 6.56 -1.04
N LYS A 54 -3.93 7.03 -1.42
CA LYS A 54 -4.87 7.75 -0.56
C LYS A 54 -5.79 6.76 0.14
N GLU A 55 -6.38 7.21 1.24
CA GLU A 55 -7.45 6.47 1.89
C GLU A 55 -8.58 6.20 0.89
N ALA A 56 -8.97 4.93 0.73
CA ALA A 56 -10.03 4.53 -0.20
C ALA A 56 -11.45 4.89 0.30
N GLY A 57 -11.56 5.36 1.55
CA GLY A 57 -12.82 5.53 2.26
C GLY A 57 -13.43 4.19 2.70
N PRO A 58 -14.64 4.22 3.30
CA PRO A 58 -15.35 3.01 3.69
C PRO A 58 -15.67 2.14 2.46
N PRO A 59 -15.74 0.81 2.60
CA PRO A 59 -16.14 -0.06 1.51
C PRO A 59 -17.52 0.33 0.99
N GLY A 60 -17.57 0.77 -0.26
CA GLY A 60 -18.81 1.16 -0.92
C GLY A 60 -19.63 -0.07 -1.34
N GLY A 61 -20.65 -0.41 -0.54
CA GLY A 61 -21.67 -1.42 -0.86
C GLY A 61 -21.24 -2.88 -0.67
N GLU A 62 -22.22 -3.80 -0.76
CA GLU A 62 -21.97 -5.23 -0.67
C GLU A 62 -20.92 -5.69 -1.69
N PRO A 63 -19.95 -6.54 -1.30
CA PRO A 63 -19.03 -7.12 -2.26
C PRO A 63 -19.84 -7.84 -3.34
N ARG A 64 -19.55 -7.54 -4.62
CA ARG A 64 -20.04 -8.31 -5.77
C ARG A 64 -19.36 -9.69 -5.83
N GLY A 65 -19.36 -10.41 -4.72
CA GLY A 65 -18.99 -11.81 -4.68
C GLY A 65 -20.15 -12.60 -5.25
N ALA A 66 -20.05 -13.02 -6.51
CA ALA A 66 -20.96 -14.05 -7.01
C ALA A 66 -20.84 -15.26 -6.07
N ARG A 67 -21.98 -15.76 -5.57
CA ARG A 67 -22.02 -16.95 -4.71
C ARG A 67 -21.42 -18.10 -5.52
N LEU A 68 -20.17 -18.47 -5.20
CA LEU A 68 -19.49 -19.57 -5.86
C LEU A 68 -20.31 -20.83 -5.57
N ARG A 69 -20.85 -21.45 -6.62
CA ARG A 69 -21.46 -22.77 -6.49
C ARG A 69 -20.34 -23.76 -6.20
N PRO A 70 -20.58 -24.80 -5.37
CA PRO A 70 -19.64 -25.90 -5.24
C PRO A 70 -19.26 -26.39 -6.64
N SER A 71 -17.99 -26.23 -7.03
CA SER A 71 -17.45 -26.92 -8.21
C SER A 71 -17.50 -28.41 -7.91
N GLY A 72 -18.02 -29.20 -8.84
CA GLY A 72 -18.24 -30.64 -8.66
C GLY A 72 -17.08 -31.29 -7.90
N GLN A 73 -17.41 -31.86 -6.74
CA GLN A 73 -16.46 -32.58 -5.89
C GLN A 73 -15.77 -33.64 -6.75
N LEU A 74 -14.43 -33.59 -6.81
CA LEU A 74 -13.63 -34.61 -7.48
C LEU A 74 -14.00 -35.96 -6.84
N LYS A 75 -14.62 -36.86 -7.62
CA LYS A 75 -14.70 -38.26 -7.25
C LYS A 75 -13.28 -38.80 -7.33
N LEU A 76 -12.75 -39.23 -6.19
CA LEU A 76 -11.57 -40.09 -6.15
C LEU A 76 -12.02 -41.46 -6.64
N ASP A 77 -11.75 -41.76 -7.90
CA ASP A 77 -11.81 -43.13 -8.41
C ASP A 77 -10.62 -43.88 -7.80
N LEU A 78 -10.89 -44.60 -6.71
CA LEU A 78 -9.98 -45.60 -6.15
C LEU A 78 -10.36 -46.94 -6.78
N GLU A 79 -9.59 -47.35 -7.78
CA GLU A 79 -9.52 -48.75 -8.21
C GLU A 79 -8.77 -49.60 -7.18
#